data_AF-A0A9E1DQE5-F1
#
_entry.id   AF-A0A9E1DQE5-F1
#
_cell.length_a   1.000
_cell.length_b   1.000
_cell.length_c   1.000
_cell.angle_alpha   90.00
_cell.angle_beta   90.00
_cell.angle_gamma   90.00
#
_symmetry.space_group_name_H-M   'P 1'
#
loop_
_entity.id
_entity.type
_entity.pdbx_description
1 polymer ?
#
loop_
_entity_poly.entity_id
_entity_poly.type
_entity_poly.pdbx_seq_one_letter_code
_entity_poly.pdbx_strand_id
1 'polypeptide(L)'
;MDFFRANPHLYFDAAGIGLFLLALVLEAVAAAVFRRPTHSASDTATNLVVYLGSVAIQYLWLPVVFAIYVRVYAHSIWKIGDQWWLFQGRTPLWVWPLAILADDFTFYWFHRASHRFSVLWAAHETHHSSRFFNLSTAARQTWFPFTAFLFWLPLVAIGFEPFLVLSCQLGSLFLQAFLHTPFVGRLGPLDRIFNTPSNHRVHHGRNPEYLDRNFGGLLIVWDRLFGTYVPEGAPVVYGTHETYPKFNPLVVAFRETLRLFRKPARAAVLAGLAAAILLSGCDGTFRRMGRDRTVSRLERVKKYHGTFRESGILSSGEDLVTEIEFTAPTSYRMKVLAPKALKGMRIEFEGGRSTTIFPAGGWGIRMRGLPEVPPERLRAGLEKILDDTMVNYTYGVDAFRMKKLAPVAGYPVTELTFSARNSGAAIPEGRSEVLDELAFPLAGELRFAGGKIYRYRFDSIRFNEESDPMAEPTRAELAAEKGLLFSEWDFSAPPLTETAAKAAANFRWTTPKDPPRGLKRVGIFRQKGIVPAFAIVYANEPYFATVFVSRDYHLRPFADARGIPLGPRGDRYVPNPHLSSYEIRAHETITTILSNLPAEDLIAYGASLP
;
A
#
# COMPACT_ATOMS: atom_id res chain seq x y z
N MET A 1 -11.42 -8.30 57.03
CA MET A 1 -10.06 -8.88 56.87
C MET A 1 -10.10 -10.36 56.49
N ASP A 2 -11.06 -11.14 57.00
CA ASP A 2 -11.09 -12.60 56.76
C ASP A 2 -11.44 -13.00 55.31
N PHE A 3 -12.28 -12.21 54.62
CA PHE A 3 -12.57 -12.41 53.18
C PHE A 3 -11.32 -12.34 52.30
N PHE A 4 -10.43 -11.37 52.58
CA PHE A 4 -9.20 -11.18 51.82
C PHE A 4 -8.10 -12.17 52.24
N ARG A 5 -8.05 -12.59 53.52
CA ARG A 5 -7.17 -13.69 53.97
C ARG A 5 -7.51 -15.02 53.30
N ALA A 6 -8.79 -15.27 53.01
CA ALA A 6 -9.25 -16.44 52.27
C ALA A 6 -9.01 -16.35 50.74
N ASN A 7 -8.72 -15.15 50.21
CA ASN A 7 -8.56 -14.90 48.77
C ASN A 7 -7.29 -14.07 48.48
N PRO A 8 -6.09 -14.62 48.73
CA PRO A 8 -4.84 -13.87 48.65
C PRO A 8 -4.51 -13.31 47.26
N HIS A 9 -5.07 -13.88 46.20
CA HIS A 9 -4.94 -13.40 44.82
C HIS A 9 -5.62 -12.03 44.60
N LEU A 10 -6.73 -11.76 45.31
CA LEU A 10 -7.40 -10.46 45.24
C LEU A 10 -6.55 -9.31 45.81
N TYR A 11 -5.60 -9.62 46.71
CA TYR A 11 -4.63 -8.61 47.19
C TYR A 11 -3.64 -8.21 46.10
N PHE A 12 -3.17 -9.17 45.30
CA PHE A 12 -2.22 -8.88 44.22
C PHE A 12 -2.86 -8.03 43.11
N ASP A 13 -4.09 -8.35 42.73
CA ASP A 13 -4.83 -7.58 41.72
C ASP A 13 -5.17 -6.15 42.22
N ALA A 14 -5.65 -6.03 43.46
CA ALA A 14 -5.96 -4.73 44.05
C ALA A 14 -4.71 -3.86 44.27
N ALA A 15 -3.59 -4.47 44.68
CA ALA A 15 -2.32 -3.76 44.83
C ALA A 15 -1.75 -3.32 43.46
N GLY A 16 -1.84 -4.15 42.43
CA GLY A 16 -1.43 -3.80 41.06
C GLY A 16 -2.24 -2.64 40.50
N ILE A 17 -3.58 -2.70 40.60
CA ILE A 17 -4.46 -1.60 40.19
C ILE A 17 -4.16 -0.34 41.01
N GLY A 18 -4.00 -0.46 42.33
CA GLY A 18 -3.65 0.65 43.21
C GLY A 18 -2.32 1.31 42.83
N LEU A 19 -1.30 0.50 42.50
CA LEU A 19 0.01 0.98 42.03
C LEU A 19 -0.10 1.71 40.69
N PHE A 20 -0.87 1.18 39.74
CA PHE A 20 -1.09 1.83 38.45
C PHE A 20 -1.84 3.16 38.60
N LEU A 21 -2.89 3.20 39.42
CA LEU A 21 -3.63 4.45 39.71
C LEU A 21 -2.74 5.48 40.42
N LEU A 22 -1.92 5.05 41.38
CA LEU A 22 -0.96 5.92 42.03
C LEU A 22 0.06 6.48 41.01
N ALA A 23 0.60 5.64 40.13
CA ALA A 23 1.52 6.07 39.08
C ALA A 23 0.88 7.08 38.11
N LEU A 24 -0.39 6.86 37.73
CA LEU A 24 -1.15 7.79 36.89
C LEU A 24 -1.31 9.16 37.57
N VAL A 25 -1.64 9.18 38.87
CA VAL A 25 -1.75 10.43 39.64
C VAL A 25 -0.39 11.12 39.75
N LEU A 26 0.67 10.38 40.07
CA LEU A 26 2.03 10.93 40.18
C LEU A 26 2.51 11.50 38.84
N GLU A 27 2.23 10.84 37.72
CA GLU A 27 2.57 11.35 36.38
C GLU A 27 1.78 12.62 36.04
N ALA A 28 0.49 12.67 36.36
CA ALA A 28 -0.33 13.87 36.14
C ALA A 28 0.16 15.06 36.98
N VAL A 29 0.54 14.81 38.25
CA VAL A 29 1.17 15.81 39.12
C VAL A 29 2.51 16.27 38.53
N ALA A 30 3.36 15.33 38.09
CA ALA A 30 4.62 15.66 37.45
C ALA A 30 4.42 16.51 36.18
N ALA A 31 3.44 16.19 35.34
CA ALA A 31 3.11 16.98 34.15
C ALA A 31 2.69 18.41 34.50
N ALA A 32 1.90 18.59 35.56
CA ALA A 32 1.52 19.91 36.06
C ALA A 32 2.73 20.69 36.62
N VAL A 33 3.56 20.06 37.45
CA VAL A 33 4.75 20.67 38.07
C VAL A 33 5.79 21.06 37.02
N PHE A 34 6.08 20.18 36.06
CA PHE A 34 7.05 20.41 34.98
C PHE A 34 6.46 21.14 33.77
N ARG A 35 5.18 21.57 33.84
CA ARG A 35 4.46 22.30 32.78
C ARG A 35 4.53 21.62 31.41
N ARG A 36 4.40 20.28 31.37
CA ARG A 36 4.36 19.50 30.12
C ARG A 36 2.90 19.29 29.68
N PRO A 37 2.50 19.69 28.46
CA PRO A 37 1.11 19.56 27.99
C PRO A 37 0.81 18.14 27.48
N THR A 38 1.02 17.13 28.33
CA THR A 38 0.91 15.71 27.97
C THR A 38 -0.44 15.09 28.34
N HIS A 39 -1.30 15.83 29.03
CA HIS A 39 -2.59 15.35 29.54
C HIS A 39 -3.73 16.29 29.15
N SER A 40 -4.91 15.70 29.01
CA SER A 40 -6.19 16.40 28.97
C SER A 40 -7.15 15.72 29.93
N ALA A 41 -7.84 16.49 30.77
CA ALA A 41 -8.81 15.95 31.72
C ALA A 41 -9.92 15.15 31.01
N SER A 42 -10.41 15.67 29.88
CA SER A 42 -11.44 14.99 29.08
C SER A 42 -10.92 13.72 28.41
N ASP A 43 -9.67 13.71 27.94
CA ASP A 43 -9.05 12.51 27.38
C ASP A 43 -8.84 11.43 28.44
N THR A 44 -8.32 11.83 29.60
CA THR A 44 -8.09 10.96 30.76
C THR A 44 -9.41 10.35 31.25
N ALA A 45 -10.47 11.15 31.40
CA ALA A 45 -11.79 10.65 31.77
C ALA A 45 -12.33 9.66 30.72
N THR A 46 -12.13 9.96 29.43
CA THR A 46 -12.52 9.04 28.35
C THR A 46 -11.78 7.71 28.46
N ASN A 47 -10.46 7.74 28.71
CA ASN A 47 -9.63 6.55 28.86
C ASN A 47 -10.13 5.65 30.00
N LEU A 48 -10.44 6.26 31.15
CA LEU A 48 -10.92 5.53 32.32
C LEU A 48 -12.32 4.94 32.11
N VAL A 49 -13.24 5.65 31.46
CA VAL A 49 -14.56 5.09 31.14
C VAL A 49 -14.44 3.92 30.15
N VAL A 50 -13.63 4.08 29.11
CA VAL A 50 -13.34 3.00 28.14
C VAL A 50 -12.70 1.80 28.86
N TYR A 51 -11.76 2.04 29.77
CA TYR A 51 -11.15 1.01 30.61
C TYR A 51 -12.18 0.22 31.41
N LEU A 52 -13.05 0.89 32.16
CA LEU A 52 -14.09 0.24 32.96
C LEU A 52 -15.01 -0.65 32.11
N GLY A 53 -15.40 -0.17 30.92
CA GLY A 53 -16.16 -0.97 29.96
C GLY A 53 -15.38 -2.20 29.47
N SER A 54 -14.08 -2.03 29.14
CA SER A 54 -13.22 -3.14 28.70
C SER A 54 -13.02 -4.19 29.79
N VAL A 55 -12.88 -3.76 31.06
CA VAL A 55 -12.73 -4.65 32.21
C VAL A 55 -14.00 -5.45 32.44
N ALA A 56 -15.17 -4.80 32.40
CA ALA A 56 -16.46 -5.49 32.52
C ALA A 56 -16.64 -6.55 31.42
N ILE A 57 -16.30 -6.22 30.17
CA ILE A 57 -16.38 -7.16 29.04
C ILE A 57 -15.38 -8.31 29.20
N GLN A 58 -14.15 -8.03 29.62
CA GLN A 58 -13.14 -9.05 29.85
C GLN A 58 -13.51 -9.99 31.00
N TYR A 59 -14.09 -9.49 32.10
CA TYR A 59 -14.60 -10.34 33.18
C TYR A 59 -15.70 -11.30 32.70
N LEU A 60 -16.58 -10.84 31.80
CA LEU A 60 -17.61 -11.70 31.20
C LEU A 60 -17.04 -12.70 30.19
N TRP A 61 -15.97 -12.31 29.47
CA TRP A 61 -15.36 -13.12 28.41
C TRP A 61 -14.35 -14.15 28.94
N LEU A 62 -13.67 -13.85 30.04
CA LEU A 62 -12.60 -14.66 30.63
C LEU A 62 -13.03 -16.12 30.91
N PRO A 63 -14.21 -16.42 31.48
CA PRO A 63 -14.64 -17.81 31.69
C PRO A 63 -14.77 -18.60 30.39
N VAL A 64 -15.20 -17.96 29.30
CA VAL A 64 -15.32 -18.60 27.97
C VAL A 64 -13.93 -18.94 27.44
N VAL A 65 -13.00 -17.98 27.48
CA VAL A 65 -11.61 -18.20 27.04
C VAL A 65 -10.95 -19.28 27.88
N PHE A 66 -11.10 -19.23 29.20
CA PHE A 66 -10.52 -20.22 30.10
C PHE A 66 -11.07 -21.62 29.83
N ALA A 67 -12.38 -21.77 29.61
CA ALA A 67 -12.98 -23.05 29.27
C ALA A 67 -12.45 -23.61 27.93
N ILE A 68 -12.26 -22.75 26.93
CA ILE A 68 -11.65 -23.13 25.64
C ILE A 68 -10.19 -23.59 25.86
N TYR A 69 -9.40 -22.82 26.61
CA TYR A 69 -8.02 -23.17 26.90
C TYR A 69 -7.92 -24.50 27.65
N VAL A 70 -8.73 -24.71 28.69
CA VAL A 70 -8.77 -26.00 29.41
C VAL A 70 -9.13 -27.15 28.48
N ARG A 71 -10.10 -26.97 27.57
CA ARG A 71 -10.49 -28.00 26.59
C ARG A 71 -9.35 -28.35 25.65
N VAL A 72 -8.64 -27.35 25.12
CA VAL A 72 -7.49 -27.55 24.22
C VAL A 72 -6.33 -28.18 24.99
N TYR A 73 -6.04 -27.67 26.19
CA TYR A 73 -5.02 -28.18 27.08
C TYR A 73 -5.24 -29.65 27.43
N ALA A 74 -6.49 -30.09 27.62
CA ALA A 74 -6.79 -31.50 27.89
C ALA A 74 -6.22 -32.44 26.79
N HIS A 75 -6.16 -31.96 25.54
CA HIS A 75 -5.64 -32.69 24.38
C HIS A 75 -4.17 -32.35 24.06
N SER A 76 -3.53 -31.49 24.84
CA SER A 76 -2.12 -31.14 24.65
C SER A 76 -1.19 -32.32 24.93
N ILE A 77 -0.08 -32.35 24.21
CA ILE A 77 0.92 -33.44 24.27
C ILE A 77 1.83 -33.24 25.47
N TRP A 78 2.37 -32.03 25.64
CA TRP A 78 3.39 -31.73 26.64
C TRP A 78 2.75 -30.97 27.79
N LYS A 79 2.37 -31.66 28.87
CA LYS A 79 1.71 -31.06 30.04
C LYS A 79 2.68 -30.16 30.84
N ILE A 80 3.06 -29.02 30.27
CA ILE A 80 4.03 -28.06 30.78
C ILE A 80 3.38 -27.16 31.83
N GLY A 81 3.81 -27.32 33.07
CA GLY A 81 3.24 -26.57 34.20
C GLY A 81 2.00 -27.22 34.82
N ASP A 82 1.70 -28.48 34.49
CA ASP A 82 0.52 -29.29 34.90
C ASP A 82 0.37 -29.57 36.41
N GLN A 83 1.08 -28.83 37.25
CA GLN A 83 1.01 -28.99 38.69
C GLN A 83 0.23 -27.85 39.34
N TRP A 84 -1.03 -27.59 38.96
CA TRP A 84 -1.95 -26.98 39.94
C TRP A 84 -3.44 -27.07 39.66
N TRP A 85 -4.19 -27.32 40.74
CA TRP A 85 -5.65 -27.16 40.77
C TRP A 85 -6.19 -26.27 41.91
N LEU A 86 -5.35 -25.65 42.78
CA LEU A 86 -5.66 -24.61 43.80
C LEU A 86 -4.83 -24.84 45.10
N PHE A 87 -3.58 -24.37 45.22
CA PHE A 87 -2.81 -24.25 46.50
C PHE A 87 -1.82 -25.35 47.01
N GLN A 88 -1.34 -26.36 46.25
CA GLN A 88 -0.36 -27.35 46.81
C GLN A 88 0.80 -27.92 45.91
N GLY A 89 1.58 -27.15 45.13
CA GLY A 89 2.66 -27.78 44.31
C GLY A 89 3.23 -27.05 43.08
N ARG A 90 4.10 -26.07 43.29
CA ARG A 90 5.36 -25.79 42.54
C ARG A 90 5.38 -26.06 41.01
N THR A 91 4.75 -25.21 40.19
CA THR A 91 5.25 -24.98 38.82
C THR A 91 6.75 -24.69 38.91
N PRO A 92 7.62 -25.48 38.27
CA PRO A 92 9.06 -25.26 38.40
C PRO A 92 9.42 -23.83 37.98
N LEU A 93 10.26 -23.15 38.76
CA LEU A 93 10.56 -21.72 38.54
C LEU A 93 11.12 -21.44 37.13
N TRP A 94 11.75 -22.42 36.49
CA TRP A 94 12.25 -22.29 35.12
C TRP A 94 11.15 -22.21 34.05
N VAL A 95 9.94 -22.72 34.33
CA VAL A 95 8.80 -22.67 33.40
C VAL A 95 8.29 -21.24 33.23
N TRP A 96 8.36 -20.41 34.28
CA TRP A 96 7.88 -19.03 34.25
C TRP A 96 8.62 -18.15 33.24
N PRO A 97 9.97 -18.06 33.23
CA PRO A 97 10.69 -17.35 32.18
C PRO A 97 10.39 -17.86 30.77
N LEU A 98 10.24 -19.18 30.60
CA LEU A 98 9.90 -19.76 29.30
C LEU A 98 8.49 -19.36 28.85
N ALA A 99 7.51 -19.40 29.75
CA ALA A 99 6.14 -19.00 29.49
C ALA A 99 6.02 -17.49 29.20
N ILE A 100 6.76 -16.65 29.93
CA ILE A 100 6.84 -15.20 29.68
C ILE A 100 7.45 -14.93 28.30
N LEU A 101 8.52 -15.63 27.92
CA LEU A 101 9.14 -15.47 26.61
C LEU A 101 8.20 -15.93 25.48
N ALA A 102 7.49 -17.03 25.68
CA ALA A 102 6.50 -17.55 24.73
C ALA A 102 5.26 -16.66 24.61
N ASP A 103 4.81 -16.08 25.73
CA ASP A 103 3.76 -15.08 25.79
C ASP A 103 4.16 -13.81 25.02
N ASP A 104 5.34 -13.27 25.29
CA ASP A 104 5.84 -12.05 24.64
C ASP A 104 6.04 -12.24 23.13
N PHE A 105 6.52 -13.41 22.71
CA PHE A 105 6.60 -13.79 21.30
C PHE A 105 5.21 -13.87 20.65
N THR A 106 4.24 -14.50 21.33
CA THR A 106 2.86 -14.58 20.87
C THR A 106 2.22 -13.21 20.78
N PHE A 107 2.44 -12.37 21.79
CA PHE A 107 1.98 -11.00 21.83
C PHE A 107 2.51 -10.20 20.65
N TYR A 108 3.81 -10.30 20.32
CA TYR A 108 4.38 -9.63 19.15
C TYR A 108 3.60 -9.95 17.87
N TRP A 109 3.25 -11.23 17.63
CA TRP A 109 2.48 -11.63 16.45
C TRP A 109 1.02 -11.16 16.50
N PHE A 110 0.39 -11.25 17.67
CA PHE A 110 -0.96 -10.70 17.88
C PHE A 110 -0.99 -9.19 17.61
N HIS A 111 -0.01 -8.47 18.13
CA HIS A 111 0.07 -7.03 18.05
C HIS A 111 0.36 -6.57 16.62
N ARG A 112 1.34 -7.19 15.97
CA ARG A 112 1.59 -7.00 14.55
C ARG A 112 0.37 -7.32 13.70
N ALA A 113 -0.32 -8.43 13.96
CA ALA A 113 -1.57 -8.75 13.28
C ALA A 113 -2.63 -7.66 13.50
N SER A 114 -2.75 -7.14 14.72
CA SER A 114 -3.68 -6.06 15.05
C SER A 114 -3.45 -4.79 14.25
N HIS A 115 -2.22 -4.52 13.82
CA HIS A 115 -1.90 -3.41 12.90
C HIS A 115 -2.09 -3.73 11.41
N ARG A 116 -2.19 -5.01 11.06
CA ARG A 116 -2.19 -5.47 9.66
C ARG A 116 -3.54 -5.97 9.18
N PHE A 117 -4.45 -6.33 10.09
CA PHE A 117 -5.78 -6.82 9.78
C PHE A 117 -6.87 -5.86 10.25
N SER A 118 -7.80 -5.42 9.39
CA SER A 118 -8.83 -4.42 9.72
C SER A 118 -9.74 -4.83 10.86
N VAL A 119 -10.03 -6.12 11.00
CA VAL A 119 -10.88 -6.62 12.09
C VAL A 119 -10.17 -6.49 13.42
N LEU A 120 -8.89 -6.87 13.46
CA LEU A 120 -8.07 -6.76 14.66
C LEU A 120 -7.70 -5.29 14.93
N TRP A 121 -7.46 -4.51 13.88
CA TRP A 121 -7.28 -3.06 13.94
C TRP A 121 -8.52 -2.37 14.48
N ALA A 122 -9.73 -2.75 14.09
CA ALA A 122 -10.92 -2.12 14.63
C ALA A 122 -11.05 -2.30 16.16
N ALA A 123 -10.58 -3.43 16.68
CA ALA A 123 -10.45 -3.60 18.12
C ALA A 123 -9.29 -2.77 18.68
N HIS A 124 -8.11 -2.86 18.07
CA HIS A 124 -6.86 -2.32 18.58
C HIS A 124 -6.69 -0.80 18.41
N GLU A 125 -7.30 -0.20 17.40
CA GLU A 125 -7.24 1.23 17.10
C GLU A 125 -7.74 2.09 18.26
N THR A 126 -8.69 1.56 19.05
CA THR A 126 -9.14 2.18 20.31
C THR A 126 -7.93 2.61 21.13
N HIS A 127 -6.91 1.76 21.26
CA HIS A 127 -5.67 2.04 21.99
C HIS A 127 -4.83 3.17 21.38
N HIS A 128 -4.73 3.21 20.05
CA HIS A 128 -3.97 4.21 19.29
C HIS A 128 -4.71 5.54 19.06
N SER A 129 -6.00 5.60 19.36
CA SER A 129 -6.84 6.75 19.04
C SER A 129 -6.52 8.02 19.87
N SER A 130 -5.75 7.91 20.95
CA SER A 130 -5.45 9.07 21.81
C SER A 130 -4.46 10.01 21.14
N ARG A 131 -4.76 11.31 21.20
CA ARG A 131 -3.83 12.37 20.79
C ARG A 131 -2.81 12.70 21.88
N PHE A 132 -2.99 12.10 23.06
CA PHE A 132 -2.09 12.22 24.20
C PHE A 132 -1.41 10.88 24.45
N PHE A 133 -0.17 10.92 24.90
CA PHE A 133 0.59 9.73 25.25
C PHE A 133 1.07 9.86 26.69
N ASN A 134 0.43 9.13 27.59
CA ASN A 134 0.66 9.13 29.04
C ASN A 134 0.04 7.85 29.64
N LEU A 135 0.17 7.62 30.95
CA LEU A 135 -0.21 6.36 31.58
C LEU A 135 -1.72 6.07 31.42
N SER A 136 -2.56 7.10 31.33
CA SER A 136 -3.99 6.88 31.08
C SER A 136 -4.25 6.32 29.67
N THR A 137 -3.38 6.55 28.69
CA THR A 137 -3.47 5.95 27.35
C THR A 137 -3.40 4.42 27.42
N ALA A 138 -2.62 3.86 28.35
CA ALA A 138 -2.57 2.41 28.58
C ALA A 138 -3.95 1.83 28.97
N ALA A 139 -4.76 2.61 29.68
CA ALA A 139 -6.10 2.21 30.10
C ALA A 139 -7.13 2.27 28.96
N ARG A 140 -6.81 2.87 27.81
CA ARG A 140 -7.72 2.94 26.65
C ARG A 140 -7.76 1.60 25.91
N GLN A 141 -8.48 0.63 26.47
CA GLN A 141 -8.58 -0.74 25.97
C GLN A 141 -9.89 -1.00 25.21
N THR A 142 -9.86 -1.97 24.30
CA THR A 142 -11.00 -2.27 23.42
C THR A 142 -12.18 -2.92 24.15
N TRP A 143 -13.39 -2.71 23.61
CA TRP A 143 -14.61 -3.42 24.03
C TRP A 143 -14.86 -4.69 23.20
N PHE A 144 -13.99 -4.97 22.21
CA PHE A 144 -14.15 -6.11 21.31
C PHE A 144 -12.92 -7.04 21.33
N PRO A 145 -12.48 -7.57 22.49
CA PRO A 145 -11.28 -8.40 22.60
C PRO A 145 -11.48 -9.85 22.10
N PHE A 146 -12.63 -10.16 21.52
CA PHE A 146 -13.14 -11.53 21.33
C PHE A 146 -12.28 -12.44 20.47
N THR A 147 -11.37 -11.90 19.67
CA THR A 147 -10.49 -12.69 18.78
C THR A 147 -9.08 -12.90 19.34
N ALA A 148 -8.69 -12.19 20.40
CA ALA A 148 -7.32 -12.22 20.91
C ALA A 148 -6.89 -13.62 21.36
N PHE A 149 -7.78 -14.36 22.02
CA PHE A 149 -7.47 -15.69 22.58
C PHE A 149 -6.95 -16.70 21.55
N LEU A 150 -7.30 -16.54 20.27
CA LEU A 150 -6.87 -17.43 19.18
C LEU A 150 -5.34 -17.44 19.03
N PHE A 151 -4.67 -16.34 19.34
CA PHE A 151 -3.21 -16.23 19.20
C PHE A 151 -2.45 -17.04 20.25
N TRP A 152 -3.02 -17.23 21.44
CA TRP A 152 -2.41 -17.98 22.54
C TRP A 152 -2.86 -19.44 22.60
N LEU A 153 -3.84 -19.86 21.78
CA LEU A 153 -4.22 -21.26 21.64
C LEU A 153 -3.03 -22.20 21.32
N PRO A 154 -2.06 -21.83 20.46
CA PRO A 154 -0.90 -22.67 20.21
C PRO A 154 -0.08 -22.96 21.47
N LEU A 155 0.08 -21.99 22.38
CA LEU A 155 0.82 -22.23 23.64
C LEU A 155 0.11 -23.29 24.49
N VAL A 156 -1.21 -23.17 24.59
CA VAL A 156 -2.04 -24.11 25.34
C VAL A 156 -2.10 -25.49 24.65
N ALA A 157 -2.08 -25.54 23.32
CA ALA A 157 -2.06 -26.78 22.55
C ALA A 157 -0.72 -27.51 22.62
N ILE A 158 0.40 -26.77 22.61
CA ILE A 158 1.74 -27.30 22.92
C ILE A 158 1.73 -27.89 24.33
N GLY A 159 1.04 -27.20 25.24
CA GLY A 159 0.67 -27.67 26.56
C GLY A 159 1.23 -26.83 27.69
N PHE A 160 1.39 -25.53 27.49
CA PHE A 160 1.44 -24.61 28.62
C PHE A 160 0.09 -24.58 29.32
N GLU A 161 0.12 -24.69 30.64
CA GLU A 161 -1.07 -24.68 31.47
C GLU A 161 -1.89 -23.37 31.27
N PRO A 162 -3.22 -23.43 31.10
CA PRO A 162 -4.07 -22.27 30.82
C PRO A 162 -3.93 -21.10 31.80
N PHE A 163 -3.89 -21.35 33.10
CA PHE A 163 -3.75 -20.31 34.12
C PHE A 163 -2.39 -19.63 34.06
N LEU A 164 -1.30 -20.38 33.81
CA LEU A 164 0.03 -19.85 33.56
C LEU A 164 0.05 -18.92 32.34
N VAL A 165 -0.59 -19.33 31.23
CA VAL A 165 -0.70 -18.49 30.03
C VAL A 165 -1.45 -17.20 30.32
N LEU A 166 -2.61 -17.27 30.99
CA LEU A 166 -3.39 -16.08 31.36
C LEU A 166 -2.65 -15.18 32.37
N SER A 167 -1.90 -15.77 33.30
CA SER A 167 -1.08 -15.03 34.26
C SER A 167 0.05 -14.27 33.57
N CYS A 168 0.71 -14.91 32.58
CA CYS A 168 1.74 -14.24 31.78
C CYS A 168 1.13 -13.10 30.95
N GLN A 169 -0.02 -13.30 30.32
CA GLN A 169 -0.73 -12.24 29.59
C GLN A 169 -1.07 -11.04 30.48
N LEU A 170 -1.64 -11.30 31.66
CA LEU A 170 -1.99 -10.24 32.62
C LEU A 170 -0.75 -9.50 33.11
N GLY A 171 0.30 -10.23 33.49
CA GLY A 171 1.57 -9.66 33.94
C GLY A 171 2.26 -8.84 32.84
N SER A 172 2.25 -9.35 31.61
CA SER A 172 2.78 -8.67 30.43
C SER A 172 2.02 -7.36 30.18
N LEU A 173 0.68 -7.38 30.15
CA LEU A 173 -0.14 -6.18 29.98
C LEU A 173 0.10 -5.14 31.10
N PHE A 174 0.21 -5.61 32.35
CA PHE A 174 0.50 -4.74 33.49
C PHE A 174 1.85 -4.02 33.35
N LEU A 175 2.91 -4.75 32.99
CA LEU A 175 4.23 -4.16 32.75
C LEU A 175 4.23 -3.20 31.55
N GLN A 176 3.54 -3.58 30.47
CA GLN A 176 3.39 -2.74 29.28
C GLN A 176 2.68 -1.41 29.57
N ALA A 177 1.81 -1.36 30.58
CA ALA A 177 1.13 -0.12 30.95
C ALA A 177 2.13 1.00 31.32
N PHE A 178 3.25 0.66 31.97
CA PHE A 178 4.29 1.62 32.36
C PHE A 178 5.16 2.11 31.20
N LEU A 179 5.01 1.53 29.99
CA LEU A 179 5.67 2.03 28.79
C LEU A 179 5.01 3.31 28.26
N HIS A 180 3.78 3.60 28.69
CA HIS A 180 3.00 4.74 28.24
C HIS A 180 3.36 6.00 29.02
N THR A 181 4.57 6.52 28.83
CA THR A 181 4.97 7.76 29.49
C THR A 181 5.86 8.63 28.59
N PRO A 182 5.68 9.96 28.57
CA PRO A 182 6.57 10.88 27.88
C PRO A 182 7.76 11.33 28.75
N PHE A 183 7.83 10.90 30.01
CA PHE A 183 8.85 11.37 30.96
C PHE A 183 10.19 10.63 30.83
N VAL A 184 10.16 9.39 30.34
CA VAL A 184 11.35 8.56 30.18
C VAL A 184 11.85 8.68 28.75
N GLY A 185 13.04 9.25 28.56
CA GLY A 185 13.68 9.36 27.24
C GLY A 185 14.21 8.02 26.71
N ARG A 186 15.23 8.08 25.85
CA ARG A 186 15.97 6.88 25.42
C ARG A 186 16.80 6.32 26.58
N LEU A 187 16.81 5.00 26.75
CA LEU A 187 17.57 4.29 27.78
C LEU A 187 18.85 3.64 27.23
N GLY A 188 19.21 3.93 25.97
CA GLY A 188 20.50 3.55 25.39
C GLY A 188 20.57 2.04 25.14
N PRO A 189 21.49 1.28 25.76
CA PRO A 189 21.59 -0.17 25.55
C PRO A 189 20.30 -0.93 25.89
N LEU A 190 19.51 -0.45 26.85
CA LEU A 190 18.25 -1.10 27.23
C LEU A 190 17.20 -1.05 26.11
N ASP A 191 17.19 0.00 25.29
CA ASP A 191 16.32 0.13 24.11
C ASP A 191 16.63 -0.91 23.01
N ARG A 192 17.72 -1.69 23.19
CA ARG A 192 18.08 -2.78 22.27
C ARG A 192 17.44 -4.10 22.64
N ILE A 193 17.09 -4.30 23.91
CA ILE A 193 16.62 -5.58 24.45
C ILE A 193 15.15 -5.45 24.88
N PHE A 194 14.83 -4.42 25.65
CA PHE A 194 13.49 -4.22 26.19
C PHE A 194 12.68 -3.26 25.32
N ASN A 195 11.36 -3.46 25.29
CA ASN A 195 10.47 -2.41 24.86
C ASN A 195 10.46 -1.34 25.96
N THR A 196 11.01 -0.17 25.65
CA THR A 196 11.13 0.95 26.58
C THR A 196 10.06 2.00 26.24
N PRO A 197 9.79 2.98 27.12
CA PRO A 197 8.86 4.06 26.78
C PRO A 197 9.21 4.78 25.47
N SER A 198 10.50 4.89 25.13
CA SER A 198 10.95 5.43 23.85
C SER A 198 10.55 4.56 22.65
N ASN A 199 10.81 3.26 22.74
CA ASN A 199 10.42 2.30 21.70
C ASN A 199 8.89 2.25 21.54
N HIS A 200 8.14 2.29 22.64
CA HIS A 200 6.68 2.25 22.64
C HIS A 200 6.05 3.57 22.17
N ARG A 201 6.69 4.72 22.40
CA ARG A 201 6.26 6.00 21.80
C ARG A 201 6.25 5.92 20.28
N VAL A 202 7.32 5.39 19.67
CA VAL A 202 7.38 5.17 18.22
C VAL A 202 6.20 4.32 17.76
N HIS A 203 5.90 3.24 18.46
CA HIS A 203 4.78 2.37 18.11
C HIS A 203 3.42 3.12 18.07
N HIS A 204 3.18 4.04 19.00
CA HIS A 204 1.99 4.89 19.01
C HIS A 204 2.04 6.08 18.04
N GLY A 205 3.16 6.27 17.35
CA GLY A 205 3.36 7.37 16.42
C GLY A 205 2.53 7.21 15.14
N ARG A 206 1.86 8.29 14.75
CA ARG A 206 1.23 8.42 13.42
C ARG A 206 2.13 9.08 12.39
N ASN A 207 3.35 9.44 12.77
CA ASN A 207 4.36 9.94 11.85
C ASN A 207 4.61 8.88 10.77
N PRO A 208 4.81 9.28 9.49
CA PRO A 208 5.07 8.32 8.41
C PRO A 208 6.17 7.29 8.72
N GLU A 209 7.26 7.72 9.36
CA GLU A 209 8.40 6.88 9.73
C GLU A 209 8.12 5.87 10.86
N TYR A 210 7.05 6.08 11.62
CA TYR A 210 6.68 5.29 12.80
C TYR A 210 5.48 4.37 12.58
N LEU A 211 4.81 4.48 11.43
CA LEU A 211 3.65 3.65 11.10
C LEU A 211 4.01 2.17 11.07
N ASP A 212 3.25 1.37 11.83
CA ASP A 212 3.36 -0.08 11.90
C ASP A 212 4.79 -0.56 12.26
N ARG A 213 5.37 0.08 13.28
CA ARG A 213 6.69 -0.26 13.84
C ARG A 213 6.58 -0.63 15.32
N ASN A 214 7.60 -1.33 15.83
CA ASN A 214 7.81 -1.61 17.26
C ASN A 214 6.63 -2.32 17.97
N PHE A 215 6.30 -3.56 17.57
CA PHE A 215 5.19 -4.34 18.11
C PHE A 215 5.50 -5.15 19.38
N GLY A 216 6.74 -5.20 19.83
CA GLY A 216 7.15 -5.96 21.01
C GLY A 216 6.37 -5.55 22.26
N GLY A 217 6.02 -6.51 23.12
CA GLY A 217 5.35 -6.22 24.38
C GLY A 217 6.36 -5.77 25.43
N LEU A 218 7.11 -6.73 25.96
CA LEU A 218 8.18 -6.55 26.94
C LEU A 218 9.56 -6.47 26.28
N LEU A 219 9.79 -7.25 25.22
CA LEU A 219 11.06 -7.27 24.50
C LEU A 219 10.93 -6.67 23.11
N ILE A 220 11.88 -5.80 22.75
CA ILE A 220 11.97 -5.21 21.40
C ILE A 220 12.77 -6.10 20.44
N VAL A 221 13.31 -7.22 20.95
CA VAL A 221 14.14 -8.15 20.16
C VAL A 221 13.38 -8.72 18.98
N TRP A 222 12.07 -8.97 19.12
CA TRP A 222 11.23 -9.49 18.05
C TRP A 222 11.16 -8.52 16.88
N ASP A 223 10.99 -7.23 17.14
CA ASP A 223 10.99 -6.21 16.10
C ASP A 223 12.30 -6.11 15.33
N ARG A 224 13.42 -6.37 16.02
CA ARG A 224 14.73 -6.41 15.38
C ARG A 224 14.88 -7.66 14.52
N LEU A 225 14.45 -8.81 15.04
CA LEU A 225 14.52 -10.09 14.33
C LEU A 225 13.63 -10.10 13.08
N PHE A 226 12.46 -9.46 13.14
CA PHE A 226 11.46 -9.47 12.07
C PHE A 226 11.41 -8.16 11.26
N GLY A 227 12.37 -7.26 11.45
CA GLY A 227 12.56 -6.06 10.61
C GLY A 227 11.52 -4.94 10.80
N THR A 228 10.83 -4.91 11.94
CA THR A 228 9.81 -3.90 12.27
C THR A 228 10.31 -2.82 13.23
N TYR A 229 11.57 -2.92 13.69
CA TYR A 229 12.16 -1.95 14.62
C TYR A 229 12.50 -0.61 13.96
N VAL A 230 12.12 0.49 14.60
CA VAL A 230 12.55 1.86 14.30
C VAL A 230 12.88 2.61 15.61
N PRO A 231 14.03 3.30 15.72
CA PRO A 231 14.35 4.13 16.88
C PRO A 231 13.57 5.45 16.89
N GLU A 232 13.26 5.97 18.08
CA GLU A 232 12.57 7.25 18.26
C GLU A 232 13.46 8.44 17.86
N GLY A 233 13.37 8.94 16.64
CA GLY A 233 14.14 10.07 16.10
C GLY A 233 13.43 11.43 16.23
N ALA A 234 12.53 11.72 15.29
CA ALA A 234 11.72 12.92 15.26
C ALA A 234 10.65 12.92 16.38
N PRO A 235 10.17 14.11 16.81
CA PRO A 235 9.07 14.21 17.76
C PRO A 235 7.84 13.40 17.32
N VAL A 236 7.34 12.56 18.21
CA VAL A 236 6.21 11.67 17.91
C VAL A 236 4.89 12.43 17.99
N VAL A 237 4.06 12.26 16.98
CA VAL A 237 2.68 12.76 16.90
C VAL A 237 1.73 11.59 17.09
N TYR A 238 0.75 11.74 17.98
CA TYR A 238 -0.16 10.65 18.38
C TYR A 238 -1.59 10.80 17.81
N GLY A 239 -2.38 9.75 17.98
CA GLY A 239 -3.76 9.63 17.52
C GLY A 239 -3.83 9.03 16.13
N THR A 240 -5.03 8.78 15.61
CA THR A 240 -5.16 8.32 14.22
C THR A 240 -5.28 9.50 13.24
N HIS A 241 -5.16 9.20 11.94
CA HIS A 241 -5.22 10.21 10.87
C HIS A 241 -6.58 10.91 10.76
N GLU A 242 -7.62 10.35 11.36
CA GLU A 242 -8.96 10.89 11.27
C GLU A 242 -9.36 11.70 12.50
N THR A 243 -10.14 12.75 12.30
CA THR A 243 -10.65 13.57 13.39
C THR A 243 -11.69 12.79 14.20
N TYR A 244 -11.37 12.46 15.45
CA TYR A 244 -12.32 12.05 16.47
C TYR A 244 -13.19 13.24 16.89
N PRO A 245 -14.54 13.10 16.95
CA PRO A 245 -15.37 14.01 17.73
C PRO A 245 -14.89 13.98 19.20
N LYS A 246 -14.75 15.15 19.82
CA LYS A 246 -14.09 15.35 21.13
C LYS A 246 -14.58 14.35 22.19
N PHE A 247 -13.63 13.56 22.73
CA PHE A 247 -13.69 12.88 24.04
C PHE A 247 -15.01 12.15 24.39
N ASN A 248 -15.58 11.38 23.46
CA ASN A 248 -16.77 10.57 23.70
C ASN A 248 -16.39 9.07 23.81
N PRO A 249 -16.55 8.43 24.99
CA PRO A 249 -16.21 7.03 25.21
C PRO A 249 -16.91 6.05 24.28
N LEU A 250 -18.18 6.29 23.94
CA LEU A 250 -18.95 5.43 23.05
C LEU A 250 -18.45 5.53 21.60
N VAL A 251 -18.06 6.72 21.16
CA VAL A 251 -17.47 6.89 19.82
C VAL A 251 -16.11 6.19 19.76
N VAL A 252 -15.27 6.36 20.80
CA VAL A 252 -13.97 5.68 20.88
C VAL A 252 -14.14 4.16 20.87
N ALA A 253 -15.09 3.62 21.63
CA ALA A 253 -15.30 2.17 21.72
C ALA A 253 -15.92 1.54 20.46
N PHE A 254 -16.87 2.21 19.79
CA PHE A 254 -17.68 1.58 18.73
C PHE A 254 -17.38 2.02 17.30
N ARG A 255 -16.73 3.18 17.08
CA ARG A 255 -16.66 3.79 15.73
C ARG A 255 -16.05 2.87 14.68
N GLU A 256 -14.86 2.34 14.92
CA GLU A 256 -14.15 1.53 13.93
C GLU A 256 -14.84 0.17 13.74
N THR A 257 -15.34 -0.42 14.83
CA THR A 257 -16.18 -1.62 14.77
C THR A 257 -17.45 -1.40 13.93
N LEU A 258 -18.18 -0.30 14.12
CA LEU A 258 -19.38 0.04 13.32
C LEU A 258 -19.07 0.32 11.85
N ARG A 259 -17.87 0.83 11.55
CA ARG A 259 -17.41 0.99 10.16
C ARG A 259 -17.20 -0.32 9.45
N LEU A 260 -16.75 -1.35 10.16
CA LEU A 260 -16.68 -2.71 9.59
C LEU A 260 -18.06 -3.21 9.19
N PHE A 261 -19.11 -2.91 9.97
CA PHE A 261 -20.49 -3.35 9.71
C PHE A 261 -21.23 -2.52 8.66
N ARG A 262 -20.84 -1.26 8.43
CA ARG A 262 -21.48 -0.37 7.43
C ARG A 262 -21.10 -0.67 5.97
N LYS A 263 -20.15 -1.57 5.72
CA LYS A 263 -19.83 -2.05 4.36
C LYS A 263 -20.57 -3.39 4.12
N PRO A 264 -21.50 -3.49 3.14
CA PRO A 264 -22.49 -4.56 3.03
C PRO A 264 -21.96 -5.96 2.60
N ALA A 265 -20.67 -6.26 2.77
CA ALA A 265 -20.10 -7.51 2.26
C ALA A 265 -19.04 -8.11 3.20
N ARG A 266 -19.25 -8.13 4.52
CA ARG A 266 -18.25 -8.71 5.46
C ARG A 266 -18.80 -9.45 6.68
N ALA A 267 -20.09 -9.73 6.77
CA ALA A 267 -20.62 -10.62 7.83
C ALA A 267 -20.04 -12.04 7.77
N ALA A 268 -19.56 -12.50 6.60
CA ALA A 268 -18.85 -13.76 6.42
C ALA A 268 -17.41 -13.78 6.98
N VAL A 269 -16.84 -12.63 7.37
CA VAL A 269 -15.44 -12.50 7.82
C VAL A 269 -15.22 -13.06 9.23
N LEU A 270 -16.23 -13.02 10.10
CA LEU A 270 -16.13 -13.55 11.48
C LEU A 270 -16.10 -15.09 11.50
N ALA A 271 -16.79 -15.76 10.56
CA ALA A 271 -16.72 -17.20 10.39
C ALA A 271 -15.46 -17.65 9.61
N GLY A 272 -14.99 -16.83 8.67
CA GLY A 272 -13.79 -17.12 7.87
C GLY A 272 -12.46 -16.95 8.62
N LEU A 273 -12.39 -16.06 9.63
CA LEU A 273 -11.14 -15.81 10.37
C LEU A 273 -10.68 -17.01 11.22
N ALA A 274 -11.62 -17.77 11.79
CA ALA A 274 -11.31 -18.96 12.59
C ALA A 274 -10.80 -20.12 11.74
N ALA A 275 -11.28 -20.24 10.49
CA ALA A 275 -10.81 -21.25 9.53
C ALA A 275 -9.48 -20.86 8.86
N ALA A 276 -9.27 -19.57 8.59
CA ALA A 276 -8.12 -19.04 7.86
C ALA A 276 -6.81 -18.99 8.68
N ILE A 277 -6.89 -18.91 10.02
CA ILE A 277 -5.71 -18.90 10.88
C ILE A 277 -5.12 -20.33 11.05
N LEU A 278 -5.92 -21.38 10.80
CA LEU A 278 -5.49 -22.77 10.93
C LEU A 278 -5.17 -23.45 9.59
N LEU A 279 -5.66 -22.92 8.45
CA LEU A 279 -5.49 -23.54 7.14
C LEU A 279 -5.12 -22.46 6.10
N SER A 280 -3.87 -22.49 5.67
CA SER A 280 -3.33 -22.05 4.36
C SER A 280 -4.12 -21.00 3.54
N GLY A 281 -3.46 -19.88 3.21
CA GLY A 281 -3.73 -19.12 1.96
C GLY A 281 -4.75 -17.98 2.07
N CYS A 282 -4.31 -16.80 2.52
CA CYS A 282 -5.14 -15.59 2.59
C CYS A 282 -4.68 -14.51 1.62
N ASP A 283 -5.08 -14.60 0.34
CA ASP A 283 -4.76 -13.58 -0.67
C ASP A 283 -5.80 -12.43 -0.73
N GLY A 284 -7.05 -12.63 -0.31
CA GLY A 284 -8.15 -11.69 -0.63
C GLY A 284 -8.30 -10.47 0.29
N THR A 285 -8.23 -10.64 1.60
CA THR A 285 -8.53 -9.55 2.57
C THR A 285 -7.32 -8.65 2.81
N PHE A 286 -6.11 -9.21 2.77
CA PHE A 286 -4.85 -8.49 2.85
C PHE A 286 -4.60 -7.61 1.62
N ARG A 287 -4.91 -8.11 0.41
CA ARG A 287 -4.88 -7.30 -0.82
C ARG A 287 -5.69 -6.02 -0.67
N ARG A 288 -6.90 -6.13 -0.11
CA ARG A 288 -7.82 -5.00 -0.02
C ARG A 288 -7.37 -3.90 0.95
N MET A 289 -6.71 -4.27 2.06
CA MET A 289 -6.16 -3.29 3.02
C MET A 289 -4.86 -2.65 2.56
N GLY A 290 -3.94 -3.44 1.98
CA GLY A 290 -2.75 -2.91 1.33
C GLY A 290 -3.12 -1.94 0.20
N ARG A 291 -4.09 -2.35 -0.63
CA ARG A 291 -4.68 -1.54 -1.70
C ARG A 291 -5.25 -0.22 -1.20
N ASP A 292 -6.16 -0.24 -0.22
CA ASP A 292 -6.80 0.99 0.26
C ASP A 292 -5.74 1.98 0.80
N ARG A 293 -4.71 1.47 1.49
CA ARG A 293 -3.57 2.28 1.98
C ARG A 293 -2.71 2.83 0.84
N THR A 294 -2.36 2.01 -0.14
CA THR A 294 -1.58 2.41 -1.32
C THR A 294 -2.32 3.48 -2.12
N VAL A 295 -3.61 3.29 -2.40
CA VAL A 295 -4.44 4.28 -3.12
C VAL A 295 -4.52 5.59 -2.34
N SER A 296 -4.77 5.54 -1.03
CA SER A 296 -4.83 6.75 -0.22
C SER A 296 -3.50 7.47 -0.02
N ARG A 297 -2.36 6.81 -0.27
CA ARG A 297 -1.04 7.46 -0.33
C ARG A 297 -0.79 8.10 -1.70
N LEU A 298 -1.09 7.37 -2.78
CA LEU A 298 -1.01 7.88 -4.16
C LEU A 298 -1.92 9.10 -4.38
N GLU A 299 -3.13 9.11 -3.81
CA GLU A 299 -4.07 10.24 -3.89
C GLU A 299 -3.52 11.55 -3.29
N ARG A 300 -2.47 11.48 -2.46
CA ARG A 300 -1.80 12.67 -1.90
C ARG A 300 -0.88 13.34 -2.91
N VAL A 301 -0.52 12.64 -3.99
CA VAL A 301 0.23 13.21 -5.11
C VAL A 301 -0.73 13.99 -5.99
N LYS A 302 -0.81 15.31 -5.75
CA LYS A 302 -1.63 16.22 -6.56
C LYS A 302 -0.84 16.79 -7.73
N LYS A 303 0.45 17.00 -7.55
CA LYS A 303 1.35 17.49 -8.58
C LYS A 303 2.73 16.87 -8.39
N TYR A 304 3.46 16.64 -9.48
CA TYR A 304 4.89 16.40 -9.42
C TYR A 304 5.60 16.93 -10.66
N HIS A 305 6.87 17.29 -10.49
CA HIS A 305 7.76 17.69 -11.58
C HIS A 305 9.14 17.10 -11.35
N GLY A 306 9.78 16.62 -12.42
CA GLY A 306 11.08 15.99 -12.32
C GLY A 306 11.66 15.52 -13.64
N THR A 307 12.83 14.92 -13.55
CA THR A 307 13.53 14.31 -14.68
C THR A 307 13.75 12.84 -14.39
N PHE A 308 13.44 11.98 -15.36
CA PHE A 308 13.69 10.55 -15.26
C PHE A 308 14.37 10.02 -16.51
N ARG A 309 15.06 8.90 -16.31
CA ARG A 309 15.83 8.22 -17.33
C ARG A 309 15.27 6.84 -17.55
N GLU A 310 15.14 6.46 -18.81
CA GLU A 310 14.68 5.15 -19.26
C GLU A 310 15.78 4.46 -20.08
N SER A 311 16.04 3.19 -19.78
CA SER A 311 17.03 2.36 -20.48
C SER A 311 16.36 1.10 -21.06
N GLY A 312 16.88 0.62 -22.19
CA GLY A 312 16.34 -0.58 -22.87
C GLY A 312 15.14 -0.31 -23.80
N ILE A 313 14.78 0.96 -24.03
CA ILE A 313 13.74 1.37 -25.00
C ILE A 313 14.33 1.60 -26.39
N LEU A 314 15.56 2.11 -26.48
CA LEU A 314 16.19 2.53 -27.73
C LEU A 314 17.07 1.42 -28.29
N SER A 315 17.05 1.21 -29.62
CA SER A 315 17.89 0.17 -30.22
C SER A 315 19.38 0.53 -30.27
N SER A 316 19.72 1.82 -30.16
CA SER A 316 21.08 2.30 -29.91
C SER A 316 21.66 1.87 -28.57
N GLY A 317 20.80 1.52 -27.60
CA GLY A 317 21.19 1.34 -26.20
C GLY A 317 21.41 2.64 -25.43
N GLU A 318 21.21 3.81 -26.05
CA GLU A 318 21.22 5.09 -25.34
C GLU A 318 20.05 5.18 -24.35
N ASP A 319 20.24 5.94 -23.29
CA ASP A 319 19.18 6.26 -22.35
C ASP A 319 18.30 7.40 -22.87
N LEU A 320 16.98 7.25 -22.71
CA LEU A 320 16.01 8.29 -22.94
C LEU A 320 15.85 9.11 -21.66
N VAL A 321 16.20 10.40 -21.69
CA VAL A 321 16.05 11.31 -20.55
C VAL A 321 14.88 12.23 -20.81
N THR A 322 13.89 12.20 -19.93
CA THR A 322 12.63 12.90 -20.08
C THR A 322 12.34 13.75 -18.84
N GLU A 323 12.02 15.01 -19.08
CA GLU A 323 11.41 15.89 -18.09
C GLU A 323 9.90 15.66 -18.09
N ILE A 324 9.29 15.55 -16.92
CA ILE A 324 7.85 15.29 -16.75
C ILE A 324 7.27 16.23 -15.71
N GLU A 325 6.10 16.78 -16.03
CA GLU A 325 5.21 17.44 -15.09
C GLU A 325 3.87 16.74 -15.14
N PHE A 326 3.28 16.48 -13.98
CA PHE A 326 1.96 15.92 -13.83
C PHE A 326 1.16 16.74 -12.83
N THR A 327 -0.10 17.00 -13.16
CA THR A 327 -1.09 17.59 -12.27
C THR A 327 -2.36 16.74 -12.30
N ALA A 328 -2.74 16.23 -11.13
CA ALA A 328 -3.97 15.47 -10.96
C ALA A 328 -5.19 16.34 -11.33
N PRO A 329 -6.25 15.76 -11.92
CA PRO A 329 -6.48 14.32 -12.09
C PRO A 329 -5.86 13.71 -13.36
N THR A 330 -5.63 14.49 -14.41
CA THR A 330 -5.30 13.93 -15.74
C THR A 330 -4.29 14.75 -16.55
N SER A 331 -3.80 15.89 -16.05
CA SER A 331 -2.90 16.74 -16.84
C SER A 331 -1.46 16.26 -16.75
N TYR A 332 -0.76 16.17 -17.88
CA TYR A 332 0.68 15.94 -17.87
C TYR A 332 1.38 16.57 -19.08
N ARG A 333 2.63 16.96 -18.87
CA ARG A 333 3.56 17.44 -19.90
C ARG A 333 4.84 16.63 -19.82
N MET A 334 5.37 16.24 -20.97
CA MET A 334 6.65 15.54 -21.09
C MET A 334 7.50 16.20 -22.16
N LYS A 335 8.81 16.31 -21.89
CA LYS A 335 9.80 16.83 -22.83
C LYS A 335 11.04 15.95 -22.83
N VAL A 336 11.41 15.43 -23.98
CA VAL A 336 12.62 14.61 -24.14
C VAL A 336 13.84 15.53 -24.20
N LEU A 337 14.79 15.31 -23.30
CA LEU A 337 16.04 16.06 -23.17
C LEU A 337 17.20 15.38 -23.92
N ALA A 338 17.20 14.04 -23.95
CA ALA A 338 18.20 13.20 -24.62
C ALA A 338 17.59 11.84 -25.03
N PRO A 339 18.14 11.15 -26.05
CA PRO A 339 19.32 11.50 -26.85
C PRO A 339 19.01 12.54 -27.93
N LYS A 340 20.05 13.03 -28.62
CA LYS A 340 19.95 14.13 -29.62
C LYS A 340 18.90 13.85 -30.70
N ALA A 341 18.74 12.58 -31.10
CA ALA A 341 17.77 12.17 -32.13
C ALA A 341 16.30 12.42 -31.75
N LEU A 342 16.00 12.42 -30.45
CA LEU A 342 14.64 12.59 -29.91
C LEU A 342 14.48 13.90 -29.12
N LYS A 343 15.56 14.67 -28.95
CA LYS A 343 15.58 15.89 -28.15
C LYS A 343 14.55 16.89 -28.67
N GLY A 344 13.78 17.44 -27.73
CA GLY A 344 12.71 18.40 -28.01
C GLY A 344 11.38 17.73 -28.40
N MET A 345 11.29 16.40 -28.47
CA MET A 345 10.00 15.73 -28.53
C MET A 345 9.17 16.13 -27.30
N ARG A 346 7.91 16.53 -27.52
CA ARG A 346 7.00 16.96 -26.45
C ARG A 346 5.68 16.21 -26.51
N ILE A 347 5.11 15.93 -25.35
CA ILE A 347 3.76 15.39 -25.18
C ILE A 347 3.05 16.26 -24.17
N GLU A 348 1.86 16.73 -24.51
CA GLU A 348 1.00 17.51 -23.62
C GLU A 348 -0.38 16.89 -23.62
N PHE A 349 -0.92 16.61 -22.44
CA PHE A 349 -2.27 16.12 -22.26
C PHE A 349 -3.01 16.99 -21.25
N GLU A 350 -4.16 17.53 -21.65
CA GLU A 350 -5.01 18.35 -20.80
C GLU A 350 -6.45 18.35 -21.32
N GLY A 351 -7.44 18.09 -20.46
CA GLY A 351 -8.87 18.26 -20.79
C GLY A 351 -9.33 17.45 -22.00
N GLY A 352 -8.95 16.17 -22.09
CA GLY A 352 -9.29 15.27 -23.20
C GLY A 352 -8.61 15.65 -24.52
N ARG A 353 -7.59 16.50 -24.47
CA ARG A 353 -6.75 16.88 -25.61
C ARG A 353 -5.35 16.34 -25.40
N SER A 354 -4.76 15.83 -26.48
CA SER A 354 -3.38 15.37 -26.50
C SER A 354 -2.67 16.02 -27.69
N THR A 355 -1.52 16.64 -27.44
CA THR A 355 -0.64 17.15 -28.47
C THR A 355 0.73 16.51 -28.31
N THR A 356 1.16 15.80 -29.35
CA THR A 356 2.49 15.20 -29.43
C THR A 356 3.27 15.85 -30.56
N ILE A 357 4.48 16.33 -30.29
CA ILE A 357 5.31 17.08 -31.22
C ILE A 357 6.63 16.33 -31.41
N PHE A 358 7.01 16.11 -32.67
CA PHE A 358 8.25 15.45 -33.07
C PHE A 358 9.07 16.40 -33.94
N PRO A 359 9.82 17.34 -33.33
CA PRO A 359 10.44 18.43 -34.07
C PRO A 359 11.51 17.93 -35.05
N ALA A 360 12.31 16.93 -34.66
CA ALA A 360 13.29 16.30 -35.54
C ALA A 360 12.66 15.59 -36.75
N GLY A 361 11.42 15.12 -36.62
CA GLY A 361 10.67 14.49 -37.70
C GLY A 361 9.92 15.47 -38.59
N GLY A 362 9.71 16.72 -38.16
CA GLY A 362 8.92 17.70 -38.90
C GLY A 362 7.40 17.48 -38.82
N TRP A 363 6.89 16.74 -37.83
CA TRP A 363 5.47 16.42 -37.70
C TRP A 363 4.99 16.36 -36.25
N GLY A 364 3.68 16.28 -36.07
CA GLY A 364 3.02 16.13 -34.77
C GLY A 364 1.66 15.47 -34.87
N ILE A 365 1.07 15.15 -33.72
CA ILE A 365 -0.27 14.57 -33.58
C ILE A 365 -1.07 15.46 -32.65
N ARG A 366 -2.30 15.81 -33.05
CA ARG A 366 -3.27 16.44 -32.16
C ARG A 366 -4.50 15.55 -32.06
N MET A 367 -4.94 15.30 -30.84
CA MET A 367 -6.15 14.56 -30.55
C MET A 367 -7.06 15.41 -29.67
N ARG A 368 -8.35 15.41 -29.96
CA ARG A 368 -9.38 16.05 -29.12
C ARG A 368 -10.55 15.12 -28.88
N GLY A 369 -11.23 15.31 -27.75
CA GLY A 369 -12.38 14.49 -27.36
C GLY A 369 -11.98 13.10 -26.89
N LEU A 370 -10.75 12.92 -26.39
CA LEU A 370 -10.32 11.66 -25.78
C LEU A 370 -11.17 11.37 -24.54
N PRO A 371 -11.52 10.10 -24.26
CA PRO A 371 -12.23 9.73 -23.05
C PRO A 371 -11.43 10.13 -21.80
N GLU A 372 -12.07 10.84 -20.88
CA GLU A 372 -11.50 11.16 -19.58
C GLU A 372 -12.07 10.23 -18.51
N VAL A 373 -11.24 9.89 -17.52
CA VAL A 373 -11.72 9.25 -16.30
C VAL A 373 -12.24 10.36 -15.38
N PRO A 374 -13.53 10.36 -15.01
CA PRO A 374 -14.07 11.37 -14.12
C PRO A 374 -13.32 11.37 -12.77
N PRO A 375 -13.06 12.54 -12.14
CA PRO A 375 -12.32 12.63 -10.89
C PRO A 375 -12.88 11.73 -9.78
N GLU A 376 -14.20 11.60 -9.69
CA GLU A 376 -14.90 10.76 -8.71
C GLU A 376 -14.68 9.25 -8.94
N ARG A 377 -14.27 8.85 -10.15
CA ARG A 377 -13.96 7.47 -10.52
C ARG A 377 -12.47 7.14 -10.51
N LEU A 378 -11.59 8.14 -10.36
CA LEU A 378 -10.14 7.96 -10.32
C LEU A 378 -9.72 6.97 -9.23
N ARG A 379 -10.29 7.12 -8.03
CA ARG A 379 -10.04 6.19 -6.90
C ARG A 379 -10.42 4.75 -7.25
N ALA A 380 -11.64 4.55 -7.74
CA ALA A 380 -12.13 3.23 -8.12
C ALA A 380 -11.27 2.62 -9.24
N GLY A 381 -10.78 3.46 -10.16
CA GLY A 381 -9.84 3.06 -11.19
C GLY A 381 -8.50 2.57 -10.64
N LEU A 382 -7.89 3.32 -9.73
CA LEU A 382 -6.64 2.94 -9.05
C LEU A 382 -6.82 1.65 -8.22
N GLU A 383 -7.92 1.52 -7.49
CA GLU A 383 -8.25 0.30 -6.76
C GLU A 383 -8.35 -0.91 -7.70
N LYS A 384 -9.02 -0.77 -8.85
CA LYS A 384 -9.15 -1.82 -9.85
C LYS A 384 -7.80 -2.21 -10.48
N ILE A 385 -6.95 -1.24 -10.82
CA ILE A 385 -5.60 -1.50 -11.35
C ILE A 385 -4.75 -2.28 -10.33
N LEU A 386 -4.82 -1.90 -9.05
CA LEU A 386 -4.09 -2.60 -8.00
C LEU A 386 -4.64 -4.02 -7.76
N ASP A 387 -5.96 -4.20 -7.76
CA ASP A 387 -6.55 -5.55 -7.66
C ASP A 387 -6.08 -6.45 -8.79
N ASP A 388 -6.12 -5.94 -10.02
CA ASP A 388 -5.75 -6.65 -11.23
C ASP A 388 -4.27 -7.08 -11.21
N THR A 389 -3.38 -6.17 -10.83
CA THR A 389 -1.95 -6.47 -10.71
C THR A 389 -1.66 -7.46 -9.58
N MET A 390 -2.35 -7.36 -8.44
CA MET A 390 -2.19 -8.32 -7.34
C MET A 390 -2.73 -9.71 -7.72
N VAL A 391 -3.70 -9.84 -8.63
CA VAL A 391 -4.17 -11.14 -9.15
C VAL A 391 -3.10 -11.83 -9.96
N ASN A 392 -2.38 -11.10 -10.82
CA ASN A 392 -1.41 -11.71 -11.74
C ASN A 392 -0.01 -11.89 -11.13
N TYR A 393 0.32 -11.11 -10.10
CA TYR A 393 1.67 -11.07 -9.53
C TYR A 393 1.69 -11.41 -8.03
N THR A 394 2.78 -12.01 -7.57
CA THR A 394 3.17 -12.05 -6.16
C THR A 394 4.18 -10.95 -5.90
N TYR A 395 3.95 -10.18 -4.84
CA TYR A 395 4.84 -9.11 -4.42
C TYR A 395 5.60 -9.55 -3.18
N GLY A 396 6.93 -9.47 -3.27
CA GLY A 396 7.84 -9.72 -2.17
C GLY A 396 8.47 -8.41 -1.72
N VAL A 397 8.40 -8.14 -0.41
CA VAL A 397 9.34 -7.23 0.23
C VAL A 397 10.43 -8.12 0.80
N ASP A 398 11.67 -7.98 0.33
CA ASP A 398 12.79 -8.73 0.91
C ASP A 398 13.12 -8.15 2.30
N ALA A 399 12.32 -8.54 3.29
CA ALA A 399 12.44 -8.08 4.67
C ALA A 399 13.78 -8.50 5.30
N PHE A 400 14.44 -9.53 4.76
CA PHE A 400 15.73 -10.05 5.23
C PHE A 400 16.93 -9.35 4.59
N ARG A 401 16.78 -8.76 3.40
CA ARG A 401 17.74 -7.81 2.80
C ARG A 401 17.23 -6.38 2.82
N MET A 402 16.84 -5.86 3.99
CA MET A 402 16.78 -4.41 4.24
C MET A 402 18.20 -3.78 4.19
N LYS A 403 18.91 -3.95 3.08
CA LYS A 403 20.04 -3.08 2.74
C LYS A 403 19.46 -1.68 2.64
N LYS A 404 20.12 -0.69 3.28
CA LYS A 404 19.87 0.71 2.97
C LYS A 404 20.06 0.88 1.47
N LEU A 405 18.97 1.00 0.73
CA LEU A 405 19.03 1.38 -0.67
C LEU A 405 19.52 2.83 -0.73
N ALA A 406 20.32 3.12 -1.75
CA ALA A 406 20.68 4.50 -2.02
C ALA A 406 19.39 5.28 -2.30
N PRO A 407 19.22 6.49 -1.74
CA PRO A 407 18.09 7.34 -2.08
C PRO A 407 17.95 7.52 -3.59
N VAL A 408 16.71 7.58 -4.07
CA VAL A 408 16.38 7.87 -5.47
C VAL A 408 15.84 9.29 -5.53
N ALA A 409 16.44 10.14 -6.37
CA ALA A 409 16.07 11.56 -6.45
C ALA A 409 16.04 12.27 -5.07
N GLY A 410 16.89 11.85 -4.13
CA GLY A 410 16.94 12.40 -2.77
C GLY A 410 15.97 11.77 -1.77
N TYR A 411 15.08 10.87 -2.20
CA TYR A 411 14.09 10.23 -1.34
C TYR A 411 14.50 8.82 -0.90
N PRO A 412 14.21 8.43 0.37
CA PRO A 412 14.38 7.06 0.80
C PRO A 412 13.37 6.13 0.10
N VAL A 413 13.84 4.99 -0.37
CA VAL A 413 13.04 4.02 -1.11
C VAL A 413 13.07 2.64 -0.46
N THR A 414 12.00 1.88 -0.70
CA THR A 414 11.91 0.45 -0.39
C THR A 414 11.84 -0.33 -1.70
N GLU A 415 12.67 -1.36 -1.86
CA GLU A 415 12.58 -2.25 -3.02
C GLU A 415 11.40 -3.22 -2.82
N LEU A 416 10.51 -3.20 -3.80
CA LEU A 416 9.44 -4.16 -4.00
C LEU A 416 9.83 -5.04 -5.17
N THR A 417 9.98 -6.34 -4.91
CA THR A 417 10.13 -7.33 -5.98
C THR A 417 8.76 -7.88 -6.34
N PHE A 418 8.56 -8.22 -7.60
CA PHE A 418 7.36 -8.90 -8.03
C PHE A 418 7.70 -10.01 -9.04
N SER A 419 6.94 -11.09 -8.97
CA SER A 419 7.03 -12.23 -9.87
C SER A 419 5.65 -12.61 -10.34
N ALA A 420 5.52 -12.92 -11.63
CA ALA A 420 4.26 -13.38 -12.18
C ALA A 420 3.87 -14.74 -11.57
N ARG A 421 2.57 -14.91 -11.32
CA ARG A 421 2.00 -16.19 -10.86
C ARG A 421 1.88 -17.21 -12.00
N ASN A 422 1.85 -16.74 -13.25
CA ASN A 422 1.79 -17.56 -14.45
C ASN A 422 3.17 -17.60 -15.13
N SER A 423 3.64 -18.80 -15.46
CA SER A 423 4.92 -19.02 -16.16
C SER A 423 4.95 -18.46 -17.60
N GLY A 424 3.79 -18.21 -18.21
CA GLY A 424 3.66 -17.61 -19.55
C GLY A 424 3.54 -16.07 -19.56
N ALA A 425 3.77 -15.40 -18.44
CA ALA A 425 3.65 -13.95 -18.33
C ALA A 425 4.65 -13.19 -19.23
N ALA A 426 4.20 -12.10 -19.87
CA ALA A 426 5.07 -11.26 -20.68
C ALA A 426 6.18 -10.58 -19.85
N ILE A 427 5.90 -10.34 -18.56
CA ILE A 427 6.86 -9.83 -17.59
C ILE A 427 6.93 -10.86 -16.45
N PRO A 428 7.79 -11.88 -16.54
CA PRO A 428 7.88 -12.91 -15.50
C PRO A 428 8.31 -12.38 -14.14
N GLU A 429 9.14 -11.32 -14.11
CA GLU A 429 9.65 -10.75 -12.87
C GLU A 429 10.08 -9.29 -13.04
N GLY A 430 10.19 -8.60 -11.92
CA GLY A 430 10.76 -7.26 -11.87
C GLY A 430 10.89 -6.74 -10.46
N ARG A 431 11.32 -5.48 -10.37
CA ARG A 431 11.47 -4.76 -9.12
C ARG A 431 11.12 -3.29 -9.29
N SER A 432 10.71 -2.67 -8.19
CA SER A 432 10.35 -1.26 -8.10
C SER A 432 10.90 -0.68 -6.80
N GLU A 433 11.59 0.44 -6.87
CA GLU A 433 12.06 1.21 -5.72
C GLU A 433 11.00 2.28 -5.42
N VAL A 434 10.26 2.08 -4.34
CA VAL A 434 9.06 2.87 -4.02
C VAL A 434 9.30 3.78 -2.83
N LEU A 435 8.91 5.05 -2.97
CA LEU A 435 8.79 5.99 -1.86
C LEU A 435 7.59 5.59 -0.99
N ASP A 436 7.84 5.01 0.18
CA ASP A 436 6.79 4.42 1.02
C ASP A 436 5.71 5.43 1.42
N GLU A 437 6.09 6.66 1.72
CA GLU A 437 5.17 7.72 2.16
C GLU A 437 4.04 8.00 1.15
N LEU A 438 4.38 8.03 -0.13
CA LEU A 438 3.45 8.32 -1.23
C LEU A 438 3.03 7.05 -1.99
N ALA A 439 3.62 5.91 -1.65
CA ALA A 439 3.55 4.68 -2.45
C ALA A 439 3.90 4.92 -3.93
N PHE A 440 4.78 5.89 -4.21
CA PHE A 440 5.11 6.35 -5.55
C PHE A 440 6.41 5.68 -6.03
N PRO A 441 6.40 5.03 -7.21
CA PRO A 441 7.59 4.39 -7.73
C PRO A 441 8.61 5.41 -8.27
N LEU A 442 9.83 5.37 -7.75
CA LEU A 442 10.92 6.27 -8.15
C LEU A 442 11.96 5.62 -9.05
N ALA A 443 12.06 4.30 -9.03
CA ALA A 443 12.83 3.55 -10.01
C ALA A 443 12.23 2.16 -10.19
N GLY A 444 12.58 1.47 -11.27
CA GLY A 444 12.19 0.09 -11.45
C GLY A 444 12.92 -0.59 -12.58
N GLU A 445 12.88 -1.91 -12.55
CA GLU A 445 13.42 -2.80 -13.57
C GLU A 445 12.36 -3.85 -13.91
N LEU A 446 11.92 -3.89 -15.16
CA LEU A 446 10.99 -4.89 -15.69
C LEU A 446 11.78 -5.85 -16.58
N ARG A 447 11.61 -7.15 -16.36
CA ARG A 447 12.24 -8.21 -17.17
C ARG A 447 11.19 -8.88 -18.01
N PHE A 448 11.36 -8.82 -19.33
CA PHE A 448 10.41 -9.39 -20.29
C PHE A 448 10.74 -10.83 -20.62
N ALA A 449 9.71 -11.62 -20.92
CA ALA A 449 9.85 -12.95 -21.51
C ALA A 449 10.64 -12.82 -22.83
N GLY A 450 11.87 -13.34 -22.86
CA GLY A 450 12.85 -13.11 -23.93
C GLY A 450 14.14 -12.40 -23.46
N GLY A 451 14.25 -12.10 -22.17
CA GLY A 451 15.50 -11.62 -21.54
C GLY A 451 15.79 -10.13 -21.74
N LYS A 452 14.88 -9.38 -22.38
CA LYS A 452 14.99 -7.92 -22.48
C LYS A 452 14.67 -7.27 -21.15
N ILE A 453 15.42 -6.23 -20.81
CA ILE A 453 15.30 -5.51 -19.55
C ILE A 453 14.99 -4.05 -19.85
N TYR A 454 13.93 -3.54 -19.25
CA TYR A 454 13.59 -2.13 -19.21
C TYR A 454 13.87 -1.60 -17.81
N ARG A 455 14.52 -0.43 -17.71
CA ARG A 455 14.67 0.26 -16.43
C ARG A 455 14.24 1.70 -16.54
N TYR A 456 13.64 2.21 -15.49
CA TYR A 456 13.44 3.64 -15.29
C TYR A 456 13.99 4.07 -13.93
N ARG A 457 14.45 5.31 -13.84
CA ARG A 457 14.90 5.92 -12.58
C ARG A 457 14.71 7.43 -12.64
N PHE A 458 14.10 8.02 -11.61
CA PHE A 458 14.08 9.47 -11.44
C PHE A 458 15.46 9.98 -11.02
N ASP A 459 15.99 10.91 -11.80
CA ASP A 459 17.21 11.66 -11.47
C ASP A 459 16.86 12.79 -10.49
N SER A 460 15.70 13.41 -10.67
CA SER A 460 15.13 14.42 -9.77
C SER A 460 13.60 14.33 -9.79
N ILE A 461 12.95 14.61 -8.67
CA ILE A 461 11.50 14.76 -8.59
C ILE A 461 11.15 15.64 -7.39
N ARG A 462 10.09 16.43 -7.51
CA ARG A 462 9.47 17.17 -6.41
C ARG A 462 7.97 16.99 -6.45
N PHE A 463 7.32 16.99 -5.29
CA PHE A 463 5.90 16.74 -5.15
C PHE A 463 5.15 17.96 -4.61
N ASN A 464 3.91 18.14 -5.04
CA ASN A 464 2.95 19.10 -4.50
C ASN A 464 3.49 20.54 -4.46
N GLU A 465 3.50 21.20 -3.29
CA GLU A 465 3.92 22.60 -3.13
C GLU A 465 5.39 22.83 -3.52
N GLU A 466 6.22 21.80 -3.46
CA GLU A 466 7.62 21.87 -3.87
C GLU A 466 7.83 21.68 -5.38
N SER A 467 6.76 21.36 -6.13
CA SER A 467 6.86 21.14 -7.58
C SER A 467 6.75 22.44 -8.37
N ASP A 468 7.92 22.94 -8.78
CA ASP A 468 8.00 24.00 -9.78
C ASP A 468 7.33 23.55 -11.09
N PRO A 469 6.67 24.43 -11.84
CA PRO A 469 6.15 24.09 -13.15
C PRO A 469 7.29 23.88 -14.14
N MET A 470 7.09 22.95 -15.09
CA MET A 470 7.94 22.84 -16.27
C MET A 470 7.94 24.15 -17.03
N ALA A 471 9.12 24.56 -17.50
CA ALA A 471 9.28 25.80 -18.24
C ALA A 471 8.42 25.79 -19.52
N GLU A 472 7.77 26.91 -19.79
CA GLU A 472 7.02 27.10 -21.02
C GLU A 472 7.93 26.96 -22.26
N PRO A 473 7.38 26.49 -23.40
CA PRO A 473 8.14 26.39 -24.63
C PRO A 473 8.76 27.74 -25.01
N THR A 474 10.04 27.71 -25.38
CA THR A 474 10.75 28.90 -25.82
C THR A 474 10.17 29.43 -27.14
N ARG A 475 10.39 30.72 -27.42
CA ARG A 475 9.96 31.34 -28.69
C ARG A 475 10.51 30.61 -29.93
N ALA A 476 11.70 30.03 -29.82
CA ALA A 476 12.32 29.25 -30.89
C ALA A 476 11.60 27.91 -31.10
N GLU A 477 11.21 27.23 -30.04
CA GLU A 477 10.44 25.98 -30.10
C GLU A 477 9.05 26.22 -30.72
N LEU A 478 8.34 27.24 -30.26
CA LEU A 478 7.04 27.64 -30.83
C LEU A 478 7.14 28.05 -32.31
N ALA A 479 8.26 28.65 -32.73
CA ALA A 479 8.49 28.99 -34.13
C ALA A 479 8.74 27.73 -34.98
N ALA A 480 9.50 26.76 -34.47
CA ALA A 480 9.73 25.48 -35.15
C ALA A 480 8.44 24.68 -35.33
N GLU A 481 7.46 24.84 -34.43
CA GLU A 481 6.15 24.18 -34.53
C GLU A 481 5.27 24.67 -35.67
N LYS A 482 5.41 25.94 -36.10
CA LYS A 482 4.58 26.51 -37.17
C LYS A 482 4.77 25.83 -38.52
N GLY A 483 5.90 25.14 -38.72
CA GLY A 483 6.22 24.40 -39.95
C GLY A 483 5.91 22.90 -39.90
N LEU A 484 5.36 22.39 -38.79
CA LEU A 484 5.13 20.94 -38.63
C LEU A 484 3.85 20.48 -39.31
N LEU A 485 3.89 19.29 -39.90
CA LEU A 485 2.72 18.59 -40.38
C LEU A 485 1.97 17.93 -39.21
N PHE A 486 0.71 18.29 -38.99
CA PHE A 486 -0.08 17.71 -37.91
C PHE A 486 -1.08 16.66 -38.40
N SER A 487 -1.06 15.51 -37.72
CA SER A 487 -2.10 14.49 -37.77
C SER A 487 -3.20 14.85 -36.78
N GLU A 488 -4.36 15.31 -37.26
CA GLU A 488 -5.47 15.71 -36.39
C GLU A 488 -6.55 14.61 -36.25
N TRP A 489 -6.88 14.29 -35.00
CA TRP A 489 -7.91 13.31 -34.62
C TRP A 489 -9.00 13.98 -33.79
N ASP A 490 -10.24 13.75 -34.19
CA ASP A 490 -11.43 14.26 -33.50
C ASP A 490 -12.32 13.10 -33.05
N PHE A 491 -12.17 12.72 -31.78
CA PHE A 491 -12.96 11.67 -31.15
C PHE A 491 -14.32 12.16 -30.65
N SER A 492 -14.60 13.47 -30.75
CA SER A 492 -15.93 14.03 -30.51
C SER A 492 -16.86 13.95 -31.74
N ALA A 493 -16.31 13.64 -32.91
CA ALA A 493 -17.08 13.47 -34.13
C ALA A 493 -17.94 12.19 -34.07
N PRO A 494 -19.09 12.14 -34.79
CA PRO A 494 -19.88 10.92 -34.87
C PRO A 494 -19.06 9.73 -35.41
N PRO A 495 -19.09 8.55 -34.76
CA PRO A 495 -18.32 7.42 -35.19
C PRO A 495 -18.85 6.85 -36.52
N LEU A 496 -17.94 6.35 -37.34
CA LEU A 496 -18.25 5.67 -38.59
C LEU A 496 -18.79 4.26 -38.31
N THR A 497 -19.70 3.80 -39.18
CA THR A 497 -20.02 2.38 -39.28
C THR A 497 -18.81 1.62 -39.86
N GLU A 498 -18.70 0.33 -39.55
CA GLU A 498 -17.61 -0.49 -40.06
C GLU A 498 -17.60 -0.56 -41.60
N THR A 499 -18.78 -0.62 -42.22
CA THR A 499 -18.93 -0.56 -43.67
C THR A 499 -18.43 0.76 -44.25
N ALA A 500 -18.79 1.89 -43.64
CA ALA A 500 -18.34 3.21 -44.08
C ALA A 500 -16.82 3.38 -43.89
N ALA A 501 -16.26 2.87 -42.79
CA ALA A 501 -14.82 2.91 -42.54
C ALA A 501 -14.04 2.07 -43.56
N LYS A 502 -14.52 0.86 -43.87
CA LYS A 502 -13.91 -0.01 -44.89
C LYS A 502 -14.02 0.59 -46.30
N ALA A 503 -15.16 1.16 -46.66
CA ALA A 503 -15.35 1.83 -47.95
C ALA A 503 -14.46 3.08 -48.11
N ALA A 504 -14.20 3.78 -47.01
CA ALA A 504 -13.30 4.93 -46.98
C ALA A 504 -11.81 4.56 -46.96
N ALA A 505 -11.48 3.29 -46.70
CA ALA A 505 -10.11 2.79 -46.68
C ALA A 505 -9.68 2.38 -48.09
N ASN A 506 -8.49 2.82 -48.50
CA ASN A 506 -7.85 2.37 -49.75
C ASN A 506 -6.87 1.21 -49.52
N PHE A 507 -6.96 0.52 -48.38
CA PHE A 507 -6.16 -0.64 -48.01
C PHE A 507 -7.02 -1.63 -47.24
N ARG A 508 -6.61 -2.90 -47.21
CA ARG A 508 -7.32 -3.96 -46.47
C ARG A 508 -6.93 -3.91 -45.00
N TRP A 509 -7.94 -3.95 -44.14
CA TRP A 509 -7.74 -4.07 -42.69
C TRP A 509 -8.95 -4.76 -42.05
N THR A 510 -8.72 -5.34 -40.88
CA THR A 510 -9.76 -6.01 -40.09
C THR A 510 -9.97 -5.26 -38.79
N THR A 511 -11.24 -5.12 -38.39
CA THR A 511 -11.57 -4.60 -37.06
C THR A 511 -11.14 -5.62 -36.01
N PRO A 512 -10.26 -5.27 -35.07
CA PRO A 512 -9.92 -6.13 -33.95
C PRO A 512 -11.17 -6.57 -33.18
N LYS A 513 -11.26 -7.86 -32.84
CA LYS A 513 -12.31 -8.40 -31.97
C LYS A 513 -11.72 -8.74 -30.61
N ASP A 514 -12.58 -8.78 -29.60
CA ASP A 514 -12.26 -9.32 -28.27
C ASP A 514 -11.10 -8.64 -27.52
N PRO A 515 -11.11 -7.30 -27.35
CA PRO A 515 -10.15 -6.64 -26.48
C PRO A 515 -10.27 -7.12 -25.02
N PRO A 516 -9.17 -7.15 -24.25
CA PRO A 516 -9.16 -7.68 -22.89
C PRO A 516 -10.05 -6.87 -21.94
N ARG A 517 -10.30 -7.40 -20.74
CA ARG A 517 -11.02 -6.72 -19.64
C ARG A 517 -12.44 -6.22 -19.98
N GLY A 518 -13.10 -6.87 -20.95
CA GLY A 518 -14.47 -6.55 -21.36
C GLY A 518 -14.60 -5.16 -21.98
N LEU A 519 -13.51 -4.63 -22.55
CA LEU A 519 -13.51 -3.37 -23.29
C LEU A 519 -14.57 -3.40 -24.40
N LYS A 520 -15.42 -2.37 -24.47
CA LYS A 520 -16.48 -2.28 -25.49
C LYS A 520 -16.13 -1.26 -26.55
N ARG A 521 -16.46 -1.55 -27.81
CA ARG A 521 -16.21 -0.62 -28.93
C ARG A 521 -17.06 0.64 -28.72
N VAL A 522 -16.39 1.77 -28.57
CA VAL A 522 -16.99 3.11 -28.50
C VAL A 522 -17.30 3.60 -29.92
N GLY A 523 -16.35 3.43 -30.84
CA GLY A 523 -16.53 3.92 -32.20
C GLY A 523 -15.32 3.69 -33.11
N ILE A 524 -15.53 3.94 -34.40
CA ILE A 524 -14.49 3.98 -35.42
C ILE A 524 -14.38 5.42 -35.92
N PHE A 525 -13.18 5.98 -35.87
CA PHE A 525 -12.90 7.35 -36.25
C PHE A 525 -11.91 7.35 -37.41
N ARG A 526 -12.05 8.33 -38.29
CA ARG A 526 -11.15 8.50 -39.44
C ARG A 526 -10.35 9.78 -39.25
N GLN A 527 -9.05 9.70 -39.48
CA GLN A 527 -8.19 10.86 -39.53
C GLN A 527 -8.52 11.71 -40.76
N LYS A 528 -8.67 13.03 -40.56
CA LYS A 528 -8.76 13.98 -41.67
C LYS A 528 -7.32 14.37 -42.07
N GLY A 529 -6.81 13.82 -43.17
CA GLY A 529 -5.43 14.04 -43.61
C GLY A 529 -5.09 13.40 -44.96
N ILE A 530 -3.84 13.58 -45.41
CA ILE A 530 -3.31 13.11 -46.71
C ILE A 530 -3.31 11.57 -46.80
N VAL A 531 -3.07 10.90 -45.67
CA VAL A 531 -3.06 9.44 -45.57
C VAL A 531 -4.32 8.97 -44.84
N PRO A 532 -5.13 8.07 -45.43
CA PRO A 532 -6.23 7.45 -44.71
C PRO A 532 -5.71 6.63 -43.52
N ALA A 533 -6.13 7.01 -42.32
CA ALA A 533 -5.89 6.26 -41.09
C ALA A 533 -7.20 6.18 -40.29
N PHE A 534 -7.37 5.08 -39.57
CA PHE A 534 -8.53 4.81 -38.75
C PHE A 534 -8.13 4.53 -37.31
N ALA A 535 -8.95 4.97 -36.37
CA ALA A 535 -8.80 4.68 -34.96
C ALA A 535 -10.06 3.94 -34.48
N ILE A 536 -9.89 2.74 -33.94
CA ILE A 536 -10.97 2.02 -33.26
C ILE A 536 -10.78 2.21 -31.76
N VAL A 537 -11.75 2.85 -31.12
CA VAL A 537 -11.70 3.13 -29.68
C VAL A 537 -12.53 2.09 -28.94
N TYR A 538 -11.92 1.47 -27.94
CA TYR A 538 -12.57 0.59 -26.98
C TYR A 538 -12.41 1.16 -25.57
N ALA A 539 -13.45 1.09 -24.75
CA ALA A 539 -13.43 1.57 -23.38
C ALA A 539 -14.31 0.71 -22.46
N ASN A 540 -13.84 0.52 -21.23
CA ASN A 540 -14.56 -0.05 -20.10
C ASN A 540 -13.79 0.33 -18.83
N GLU A 541 -14.35 1.24 -18.04
CA GLU A 541 -13.60 1.98 -17.02
C GLU A 541 -12.82 1.07 -16.03
N PRO A 542 -11.62 1.48 -15.60
CA PRO A 542 -10.88 2.69 -16.01
C PRO A 542 -10.09 2.51 -17.33
N TYR A 543 -10.26 1.38 -18.03
CA TYR A 543 -9.39 1.01 -19.14
C TYR A 543 -9.93 1.49 -20.48
N PHE A 544 -9.02 1.79 -21.39
CA PHE A 544 -9.31 2.02 -22.79
C PHE A 544 -8.19 1.48 -23.68
N ALA A 545 -8.51 1.18 -24.93
CA ALA A 545 -7.54 0.89 -25.97
C ALA A 545 -7.96 1.59 -27.25
N THR A 546 -7.04 2.31 -27.88
CA THR A 546 -7.24 2.91 -29.19
C THR A 546 -6.33 2.22 -30.18
N VAL A 547 -6.93 1.50 -31.13
CA VAL A 547 -6.20 0.82 -32.20
C VAL A 547 -6.17 1.73 -33.41
N PHE A 548 -5.01 2.31 -33.69
CA PHE A 548 -4.74 3.05 -34.91
C PHE A 548 -4.31 2.08 -36.00
N VAL A 549 -4.89 2.20 -37.19
CA VAL A 549 -4.50 1.43 -38.37
C VAL A 549 -4.35 2.36 -39.57
N SER A 550 -3.23 2.25 -40.25
CA SER A 550 -2.97 2.94 -41.51
C SER A 550 -2.14 2.06 -42.44
N ARG A 551 -2.04 2.45 -43.70
CA ARG A 551 -1.06 1.85 -44.60
C ARG A 551 0.36 2.12 -44.07
N ASP A 552 1.24 1.13 -44.13
CA ASP A 552 2.65 1.31 -43.81
C ASP A 552 3.36 1.92 -45.04
N TYR A 553 3.79 3.18 -44.90
CA TYR A 553 4.60 3.88 -45.92
C TYR A 553 6.10 3.71 -45.68
N HIS A 554 6.49 2.81 -44.78
CA HIS A 554 7.86 2.59 -44.31
C HIS A 554 8.54 3.87 -43.79
N LEU A 555 7.74 4.82 -43.32
CA LEU A 555 8.21 6.03 -42.67
C LEU A 555 8.76 5.63 -41.30
N ARG A 556 10.08 5.77 -41.14
CA ARG A 556 10.77 5.70 -39.86
C ARG A 556 11.12 7.11 -39.45
N PRO A 557 10.27 7.79 -38.65
CA PRO A 557 10.50 9.19 -38.29
C PRO A 557 11.77 9.39 -37.44
N PHE A 558 12.33 8.31 -36.89
CA PHE A 558 13.58 8.30 -36.13
C PHE A 558 14.52 7.24 -36.69
N ALA A 559 15.81 7.60 -36.80
CA ALA A 559 16.87 6.68 -37.24
C ALA A 559 17.06 5.52 -36.25
N ASP A 560 16.80 5.78 -34.96
CA ASP A 560 16.82 4.78 -33.90
C ASP A 560 15.40 4.34 -33.54
N ALA A 561 15.22 3.04 -33.42
CA ALA A 561 13.92 2.44 -33.38
C ALA A 561 13.46 2.30 -31.91
N ARG A 562 12.50 3.13 -31.49
CA ARG A 562 11.92 3.14 -30.13
C ARG A 562 11.07 1.88 -29.85
N GLY A 563 11.16 1.34 -28.64
CA GLY A 563 10.36 0.23 -28.14
C GLY A 563 11.11 -1.08 -27.97
N ILE A 564 10.59 -1.92 -27.07
CA ILE A 564 11.08 -3.26 -26.79
C ILE A 564 10.60 -4.19 -27.90
N PRO A 565 11.50 -4.82 -28.67
CA PRO A 565 11.11 -5.75 -29.73
C PRO A 565 10.54 -7.03 -29.09
N LEU A 566 9.38 -7.47 -29.57
CA LEU A 566 8.67 -8.64 -29.08
C LEU A 566 8.42 -9.65 -30.20
N GLY A 567 8.72 -10.91 -29.90
CA GLY A 567 8.47 -12.04 -30.78
C GLY A 567 9.21 -11.99 -32.13
N PRO A 568 8.98 -12.97 -33.01
CA PRO A 568 9.63 -13.07 -34.31
C PRO A 568 9.02 -12.14 -35.38
N ARG A 569 7.81 -11.59 -35.16
CA ARG A 569 7.13 -10.67 -36.10
C ARG A 569 7.75 -9.27 -36.15
N GLY A 570 8.63 -8.93 -35.20
CA GLY A 570 9.22 -7.61 -35.10
C GLY A 570 8.29 -6.56 -34.47
N ASP A 571 7.25 -7.01 -33.76
CA ASP A 571 6.34 -6.17 -32.98
C ASP A 571 7.11 -5.37 -31.92
N ARG A 572 6.60 -4.22 -31.52
CA ARG A 572 7.28 -3.32 -30.57
C ARG A 572 6.35 -2.89 -29.45
N TYR A 573 6.78 -3.10 -28.22
CA TYR A 573 6.11 -2.55 -27.04
C TYR A 573 6.88 -1.35 -26.51
N VAL A 574 6.22 -0.19 -26.45
CA VAL A 574 6.79 1.03 -25.88
C VAL A 574 6.15 1.26 -24.51
N PRO A 575 6.88 1.02 -23.40
CA PRO A 575 6.37 1.37 -22.09
C PRO A 575 6.26 2.90 -21.97
N ASN A 576 5.25 3.35 -21.23
CA ASN A 576 5.08 4.75 -20.87
C ASN A 576 4.30 4.82 -19.53
N PRO A 577 4.66 5.75 -18.62
CA PRO A 577 4.01 5.86 -17.31
C PRO A 577 2.50 6.13 -17.34
N HIS A 578 2.01 6.75 -18.42
CA HIS A 578 0.61 7.11 -18.58
C HIS A 578 -0.09 6.27 -19.66
N LEU A 579 0.53 6.11 -20.84
CA LEU A 579 -0.09 5.46 -22.00
C LEU A 579 0.93 4.63 -22.78
N SER A 580 0.97 3.33 -22.52
CA SER A 580 1.84 2.42 -23.27
C SER A 580 1.33 2.20 -24.69
N SER A 581 2.23 1.86 -25.60
CA SER A 581 1.84 1.50 -26.97
C SER A 581 2.40 0.18 -27.45
N TYR A 582 1.67 -0.50 -28.34
CA TYR A 582 2.10 -1.70 -29.03
C TYR A 582 1.99 -1.49 -30.54
N GLU A 583 3.10 -1.61 -31.26
CA GLU A 583 3.17 -1.43 -32.71
C GLU A 583 3.37 -2.78 -33.41
N ILE A 584 2.56 -3.02 -34.44
CA ILE A 584 2.61 -4.18 -35.34
C ILE A 584 2.82 -3.65 -36.75
N ARG A 585 3.80 -4.21 -37.45
CA ARG A 585 3.98 -3.99 -38.89
C ARG A 585 3.77 -5.31 -39.58
N ALA A 586 2.64 -5.42 -40.27
CA ALA A 586 2.25 -6.63 -40.99
C ALA A 586 1.78 -6.24 -42.40
N HIS A 587 2.33 -6.92 -43.40
CA HIS A 587 2.02 -6.67 -44.82
C HIS A 587 2.19 -5.18 -45.20
N GLU A 588 1.15 -4.55 -45.76
CA GLU A 588 1.11 -3.13 -46.14
C GLU A 588 0.53 -2.23 -45.05
N THR A 589 0.40 -2.69 -43.79
CA THR A 589 -0.25 -1.93 -42.72
C THR A 589 0.63 -1.78 -41.49
N ILE A 590 0.46 -0.64 -40.84
CA ILE A 590 0.96 -0.38 -39.50
C ILE A 590 -0.22 -0.23 -38.55
N THR A 591 -0.20 -1.04 -37.49
CA THR A 591 -1.20 -1.00 -36.43
C THR A 591 -0.52 -0.57 -35.14
N THR A 592 -1.01 0.50 -34.52
CA THR A 592 -0.52 0.98 -33.22
C THR A 592 -1.66 0.95 -32.22
N ILE A 593 -1.51 0.20 -31.15
CA ILE A 593 -2.44 0.19 -30.03
C ILE A 593 -1.90 1.17 -28.99
N LEU A 594 -2.64 2.21 -28.65
CA LEU A 594 -2.36 3.12 -27.54
C LEU A 594 -3.33 2.82 -26.41
N SER A 595 -2.84 2.57 -25.20
CA SER A 595 -3.71 2.09 -24.12
C SER A 595 -3.11 2.33 -22.73
N ASN A 596 -3.99 2.44 -21.74
CA ASN A 596 -3.65 2.34 -20.31
C ASN A 596 -3.85 0.91 -19.75
N LEU A 597 -4.00 -0.10 -20.62
CA LEU A 597 -4.04 -1.50 -20.22
C LEU A 597 -2.72 -1.89 -19.55
N PRO A 598 -2.77 -2.83 -18.58
CA PRO A 598 -1.56 -3.48 -18.08
C PRO A 598 -0.70 -4.03 -19.22
N ALA A 599 0.61 -4.00 -19.05
CA ALA A 599 1.57 -4.41 -20.08
C ALA A 599 1.28 -5.81 -20.63
N GLU A 600 0.93 -6.77 -19.76
CA GLU A 600 0.57 -8.13 -20.17
C GLU A 600 -0.64 -8.18 -21.09
N ASP A 601 -1.71 -7.45 -20.74
CA ASP A 601 -2.94 -7.43 -21.52
C ASP A 601 -2.72 -6.75 -22.86
N LEU A 602 -1.95 -5.66 -22.89
CA LEU A 602 -1.61 -4.95 -24.11
C LEU A 602 -0.73 -5.80 -25.03
N ILE A 603 0.28 -6.49 -24.48
CA ILE A 603 1.16 -7.38 -25.23
C ILE A 603 0.38 -8.59 -25.77
N ALA A 604 -0.43 -9.23 -24.93
CA ALA A 604 -1.26 -10.37 -25.36
C ALA A 604 -2.28 -9.95 -26.43
N TYR A 605 -2.89 -8.78 -26.28
CA TYR A 605 -3.84 -8.25 -27.25
C TYR A 605 -3.14 -7.87 -28.56
N GLY A 606 -2.00 -7.19 -28.51
CA GLY A 606 -1.20 -6.92 -29.71
C GLY A 606 -0.74 -8.21 -30.41
N ALA A 607 -0.32 -9.22 -29.64
CA ALA A 607 0.07 -10.52 -30.16
C ALA A 607 -1.10 -11.26 -30.86
N SER A 608 -2.34 -11.06 -30.41
CA SER A 608 -3.52 -11.70 -31.00
C SER A 608 -4.03 -11.02 -32.25
N LEU A 609 -3.59 -9.79 -32.55
CA LEU A 609 -4.00 -9.11 -33.77
C LEU A 609 -3.32 -9.75 -35.01
N PRO A 610 -4.10 -9.89 -36.11
CA PRO A 610 -3.66 -10.54 -37.34
C PRO A 610 -2.62 -9.74 -38.13
#